data_AF-A0A953IQ47-F1
#
_entry.id   AF-A0A953IQ47-F1
#
_cell.length_a   1.000
_cell.length_b   1.000
_cell.length_c   1.000
_cell.angle_alpha   90.00
_cell.angle_beta   90.00
_cell.angle_gamma   90.00
#
_symmetry.space_group_name_H-M   'P 1'
#
loop_
_entity.id
_entity.type
_entity.pdbx_description
1 polymer ?
#
loop_
_entity_poly.entity_id
_entity_poly.type
_entity_poly.pdbx_seq_one_letter_code
_entity_poly.pdbx_strand_id
1 'polypeptide(L)' 'LGVGFLLLGMAVQAGLSLVTLKLFFLLALFVFTAPVVTHALARACLHERIEPMLAEDRRQGARSGQGRQP' A
#
# COMPACT_ATOMS: atom_id res chain seq x y z
N LEU A 1 5.76 3.51 5.42
CA LEU A 1 6.66 3.23 6.56
C LEU A 1 7.08 4.50 7.33
N GLY A 2 7.24 5.66 6.68
CA GLY A 2 7.68 6.91 7.36
C GLY A 2 6.80 7.36 8.54
N VAL A 3 5.46 7.31 8.40
CA VAL A 3 4.53 7.69 9.49
C VAL A 3 4.73 6.88 10.77
N GLY A 4 5.02 5.58 10.66
CA GLY A 4 5.26 4.75 11.84
C GLY A 4 6.50 5.18 12.62
N PHE A 5 7.57 5.57 11.91
CA PHE A 5 8.79 6.09 12.52
C PHE A 5 8.57 7.47 13.16
N LEU A 6 7.75 8.32 12.53
CA LEU A 6 7.37 9.62 13.09
C LEU A 6 6.58 9.47 14.39
N LEU A 7 5.58 8.58 14.41
CA LEU A 7 4.78 8.28 15.60
C LEU A 7 5.64 7.69 16.71
N LEU A 8 6.61 6.83 16.37
CA LEU A 8 7.54 6.27 17.35
C LEU A 8 8.42 7.37 17.99
N GLY A 9 8.96 8.30 17.20
CA GLY A 9 9.71 9.44 17.72
C GLY A 9 8.88 10.34 18.64
N MET A 10 7.62 10.62 18.26
CA MET A 10 6.71 11.40 19.09
C MET A 10 6.33 10.68 20.40
N ALA A 11 6.19 9.35 20.38
CA ALA A 11 5.94 8.56 21.59
C ALA A 11 7.12 8.61 22.57
N VAL A 12 8.36 8.56 22.05
CA VAL A 12 9.58 8.71 22.86
C VAL A 12 9.68 10.12 23.44
N GLN A 13 9.37 11.17 22.67
CA GLN A 13 9.34 12.55 23.16
C GLN A 13 8.26 12.78 24.22
N ALA A 14 7.07 12.18 24.05
CA ALA A 14 5.91 12.41 24.93
C ALA A 14 5.96 11.65 26.27
N GLY A 15 6.88 10.70 26.44
CA GLY A 15 7.08 9.92 27.67
C GLY A 15 5.88 9.05 28.07
N LEU A 16 5.77 8.71 29.37
CA LEU A 16 4.63 7.95 29.94
C LEU A 16 3.43 8.88 30.19
N SER A 17 2.81 9.37 29.11
CA SER A 17 1.62 10.22 29.18
C SER A 17 0.44 9.61 28.41
N LEU A 18 -0.76 10.17 28.61
CA LEU A 18 -1.96 9.82 27.85
C LEU A 18 -1.79 10.04 26.33
N VAL A 19 -0.81 10.87 25.93
CA VAL A 19 -0.47 11.11 24.53
C VAL A 19 0.08 9.83 23.89
N THR A 20 0.97 9.10 24.57
CA THR A 20 1.56 7.86 24.07
C THR A 20 0.51 6.76 23.86
N LEU A 21 -0.49 6.67 24.75
CA LEU A 21 -1.61 5.74 24.58
C LEU A 21 -2.43 6.06 23.32
N LYS A 22 -2.73 7.35 23.08
CA LYS A 22 -3.42 7.80 21.87
C LYS A 22 -2.62 7.48 20.60
N LEU A 23 -1.30 7.70 20.64
CA LEU A 23 -0.41 7.37 19.52
C LEU A 23 -0.37 5.87 19.24
N PHE A 24 -0.42 5.03 20.27
CA PHE A 24 -0.49 3.58 20.10
C PHE A 24 -1.77 3.15 19.38
N PHE A 25 -2.93 3.66 19.78
CA PHE A 25 -4.19 3.43 19.07
C PHE A 25 -4.13 3.93 17.62
N LEU A 26 -3.55 5.11 17.38
CA LEU A 26 -3.40 5.65 16.04
C LEU A 26 -2.49 4.77 15.18
N LEU A 27 -1.37 4.29 15.72
CA LEU A 27 -0.45 3.39 15.02
C LEU A 27 -1.15 2.07 14.66
N ALA A 28 -1.86 1.46 15.62
CA ALA A 28 -2.62 0.25 15.40
C ALA A 28 -3.65 0.45 14.29
N LEU A 29 -4.48 1.50 14.40
CA LEU A 29 -5.47 1.83 13.38
C LEU A 29 -4.80 2.05 12.01
N PHE A 30 -3.74 2.84 11.95
CA PHE A 30 -3.06 3.18 10.70
C PHE A 30 -2.53 1.94 9.96
N VAL A 31 -1.97 0.95 10.67
CA VAL A 31 -1.47 -0.29 10.06
C VAL A 31 -2.61 -1.10 9.44
N PHE A 32 -3.79 -1.12 10.06
CA PHE A 32 -4.97 -1.79 9.49
C PHE A 32 -5.66 -0.95 8.40
N THR A 33 -5.72 0.36 8.56
CA THR A 33 -6.36 1.27 7.60
C THR A 33 -5.56 1.42 6.31
N ALA A 34 -4.23 1.41 6.37
CA ALA A 34 -3.36 1.57 5.19
C ALA A 34 -3.62 0.55 4.05
N PRO A 35 -3.69 -0.78 4.28
CA PRO A 35 -4.02 -1.73 3.23
C PRO A 35 -5.48 -1.59 2.75
N VAL A 36 -6.41 -1.26 3.66
CA VAL A 36 -7.83 -1.08 3.33
C VAL A 36 -8.02 0.12 2.40
N VAL A 37 -7.41 1.26 2.73
CA VAL A 37 -7.47 2.48 1.92
C VAL A 37 -6.81 2.24 0.57
N THR A 38 -5.65 1.59 0.53
CA THR A 38 -4.94 1.34 -0.74
C THR A 38 -5.76 0.45 -1.67
N HIS A 39 -6.37 -0.63 -1.16
CA HIS A 39 -7.25 -1.49 -1.95
C HIS A 39 -8.54 -0.79 -2.40
N ALA A 40 -9.19 -0.05 -1.50
CA ALA A 40 -10.40 0.70 -1.81
C ALA A 40 -10.12 1.78 -2.86
N LEU A 41 -9.00 2.49 -2.72
CA LEU A 41 -8.55 3.50 -3.67
C LEU A 41 -8.27 2.89 -5.05
N ALA A 42 -7.50 1.80 -5.11
CA ALA A 42 -7.24 1.11 -6.38
C ALA A 42 -8.55 0.68 -7.07
N ARG A 43 -9.50 0.11 -6.30
CA ARG A 43 -10.80 -0.30 -6.83
C ARG A 43 -11.63 0.91 -7.29
N ALA A 44 -11.59 2.02 -6.58
CA ALA A 44 -12.26 3.26 -6.97
C ALA A 44 -11.68 3.82 -8.27
N CYS A 45 -10.36 3.84 -8.42
CA CYS A 45 -9.71 4.26 -9.67
C CYS A 45 -10.12 3.37 -10.87
N LEU A 46 -10.16 2.05 -10.68
CA LEU A 46 -10.64 1.12 -11.72
C LEU A 46 -12.12 1.37 -12.08
N HIS A 47 -12.95 1.71 -11.10
CA HIS A 47 -14.36 2.03 -11.32
C HIS A 47 -14.55 3.38 -12.04
N GLU A 48 -13.69 4.36 -11.77
CA GLU A 48 -13.65 5.66 -12.47
C GLU A 48 -13.00 5.62 -13.86
N ARG A 49 -12.81 4.44 -14.48
CA ARG A 49 -12.17 4.26 -15.79
C ARG A 49 -10.72 4.78 -15.86
N ILE A 50 -10.02 4.91 -14.73
CA ILE A 50 -8.59 5.26 -14.73
C ILE A 50 -7.82 4.07 -15.31
N GLU A 51 -7.28 4.22 -16.53
CA GLU A 51 -6.53 3.16 -17.19
C GLU A 51 -5.22 2.88 -16.42
N PRO A 52 -5.02 1.65 -15.90
CA PRO A 52 -3.78 1.31 -15.23
C PRO A 52 -2.65 1.25 -16.26
N MET A 53 -1.51 1.89 -15.97
CA MET A 53 -0.31 1.74 -16.79
C MET A 53 0.20 0.30 -16.68
N LEU A 54 -0.09 -0.54 -17.68
CA LEU A 54 0.50 -1.87 -17.80
C LEU A 54 1.96 -1.72 -18.25
N ALA A 55 2.91 -2.10 -17.40
CA ALA A 55 4.24 -2.47 -17.87
C ALA A 55 4.13 -3.74 -18.71
N GLU A 56 4.85 -3.81 -19.83
CA GLU A 56 4.75 -4.84 -20.89
C GLU A 56 4.27 -6.22 -20.40
N ASP A 57 3.21 -6.70 -21.03
CA ASP A 57 2.59 -7.99 -20.72
C ASP A 57 3.59 -9.12 -20.97
N ARG A 58 4.21 -9.61 -19.89
CA ARG A 58 5.18 -10.71 -19.90
C ARG A 58 4.61 -11.99 -20.54
N ARG A 59 3.28 -12.12 -20.69
CA ARG A 59 2.66 -13.24 -21.42
C ARG A 59 2.93 -13.21 -22.93
N GLN A 60 3.20 -12.05 -23.53
CA GLN A 60 3.48 -11.94 -24.96
C GLN A 60 4.88 -12.48 -25.32
N GLY A 61 5.85 -12.37 -24.41
CA GLY A 61 7.20 -12.96 -24.58
C GLY A 61 7.19 -14.49 -24.64
N ALA A 62 6.28 -15.17 -23.92
CA ALA A 62 6.19 -16.62 -23.91
C ALA A 62 5.44 -17.23 -25.12
N ARG A 63 4.53 -16.46 -25.76
CA ARG A 63 3.82 -16.92 -26.97
C ARG A 63 4.63 -16.77 -28.25
N SER A 64 5.62 -15.89 -28.26
CA SER A 64 6.47 -15.63 -29.43
C SER A 64 7.51 -16.74 -29.70
N GLY A 65 7.74 -17.65 -28.74
CA GLY A 65 8.64 -18.81 -28.88
C GLY A 65 7.95 -20.12 -29.31
N GLN A 66 6.60 -20.18 -29.27
CA GLN A 66 5.84 -21.43 -29.43
C GLN A 66 5.05 -21.47 -30.77
N GLY A 67 5.60 -20.86 -31.82
CA GLY A 67 4.96 -20.80 -33.16
C GLY A 67 5.84 -21.34 -34.30
N ARG A 68 6.97 -21.99 -34.00
CA ARG A 68 7.88 -22.51 -35.03
C ARG A 68 8.22 -23.97 -34.76
N GLN A 69 7.30 -24.87 -35.09
CA GLN A 69 7.69 -26.24 -35.48
C GLN A 69 6.99 -26.61 -36.80
N PRO A 70 7.74 -27.23 -37.73
CA PRO A 70 7.44 -27.38 -39.16
C PRO A 70 6.33 -28.37 -39.49
#